data_AF-B0XZK0-F1
#
_entry.id   AF-B0XZK0-F1
#
_cell.length_a   1.000
_cell.length_b   1.000
_cell.length_c   1.000
_cell.angle_alpha   90.00
_cell.angle_beta   90.00
_cell.angle_gamma   90.00
#
_symmetry.space_group_name_H-M   'P 1'
#
loop_
_entity.id
_entity.type
_entity.pdbx_description
1 polymer ?
#
loop_
_entity_poly.entity_id
_entity_poly.type
_entity_poly.pdbx_seq_one_letter_code
_entity_poly.pdbx_strand_id
1 'polypeptide(L)'
;MASLTGVTQRSASGNKDDGSPVGDLYSKIATGGFGLWISAVIVLGLSAGIISKTPPSALRSAASYNLAVAALEFFLALSSITKPVSPTKARSPARFIIILAFTTMMWGAAFPLMFVTRSNRETYKVINLDKRVLVSFGTGVVGILQNITIACACLGVSAFIFVLYQWYCLCRLFLGKFTPEEIRQAYGRHAL
;
A
#
# COMPACT_ATOMS: atom_id res chain seq x y z
N MET A 1 -56.06 29.12 -28.44
CA MET A 1 -54.83 28.37 -28.79
C MET A 1 -53.71 28.86 -27.89
N ALA A 2 -53.41 28.13 -26.81
CA ALA A 2 -52.32 28.45 -25.90
C ALA A 2 -51.18 27.46 -26.14
N SER A 3 -50.02 27.97 -26.57
CA SER A 3 -48.82 27.19 -26.86
C SER A 3 -48.07 26.89 -25.56
N LEU A 4 -47.66 25.63 -25.43
CA LEU A 4 -47.03 25.02 -24.27
C LEU A 4 -45.59 25.50 -24.04
N THR A 5 -45.34 25.95 -22.81
CA THR A 5 -44.14 25.71 -21.99
C THR A 5 -42.80 25.67 -22.72
N GLY A 6 -42.13 26.83 -22.74
CA GLY A 6 -40.68 26.89 -22.89
C GLY A 6 -40.01 26.15 -21.74
N VAL A 7 -39.51 24.95 -22.03
CA VAL A 7 -38.59 24.22 -21.16
C VAL A 7 -37.39 25.14 -20.94
N THR A 8 -37.24 25.61 -19.71
CA THR A 8 -36.07 26.34 -19.25
C THR A 8 -34.88 25.39 -19.40
N GLN A 9 -34.16 25.53 -20.51
CA GLN A 9 -32.87 24.89 -20.69
C GLN A 9 -31.96 25.52 -19.64
N ARG A 10 -31.85 24.85 -18.48
CA ARG A 10 -30.82 25.15 -17.48
C ARG A 10 -29.50 24.97 -18.20
N SER A 11 -28.94 26.08 -18.68
CA SER A 11 -27.56 26.17 -19.08
C SER A 11 -26.74 25.69 -17.88
N ALA A 12 -26.24 24.47 -17.97
CA ALA A 12 -25.30 23.90 -17.01
C ALA A 12 -23.97 24.64 -17.16
N SER A 13 -23.96 25.90 -16.72
CA SER A 13 -22.77 26.58 -16.23
C SER A 13 -22.47 25.99 -14.84
N GLY A 14 -22.17 24.70 -14.82
CA GLY A 14 -21.65 23.97 -13.67
C GLY A 14 -20.14 23.95 -13.78
N ASN A 15 -19.49 24.44 -12.75
CA ASN A 15 -18.05 24.49 -12.58
C ASN A 15 -17.38 23.16 -13.02
N LYS A 16 -16.31 23.21 -13.82
CA LYS A 16 -15.60 22.02 -14.36
C LYS A 16 -14.88 21.16 -13.29
N ASP A 17 -15.11 21.44 -12.01
CA ASP A 17 -14.41 20.85 -10.87
C ASP A 17 -15.25 19.87 -10.03
N ASP A 18 -16.52 19.65 -10.36
CA ASP A 18 -17.31 18.61 -9.70
C ASP A 18 -16.81 17.24 -10.17
N GLY A 19 -15.89 16.65 -9.40
CA GLY A 19 -15.28 15.37 -9.69
C GLY A 19 -16.33 14.26 -9.74
N SER A 20 -16.44 13.57 -10.88
CA SER A 20 -17.29 12.39 -11.00
C SER A 20 -17.03 11.41 -9.84
N PRO A 21 -18.06 10.77 -9.27
CA PRO A 21 -17.90 9.78 -8.20
C PRO A 21 -16.93 8.64 -8.56
N VAL A 22 -16.86 8.28 -9.85
CA VAL A 22 -15.90 7.30 -10.38
C VAL A 22 -14.47 7.85 -10.31
N GLY A 23 -14.25 9.10 -10.71
CA GLY A 23 -12.95 9.77 -10.63
C GLY A 23 -12.45 9.93 -9.19
N ASP A 24 -13.33 10.23 -8.24
CA ASP A 24 -13.00 10.28 -6.81
C ASP A 24 -12.53 8.91 -6.28
N LEU A 25 -13.19 7.82 -6.68
CA LEU A 25 -12.75 6.46 -6.33
C LEU A 25 -11.38 6.12 -6.90
N TYR A 26 -11.09 6.49 -8.16
CA TYR A 26 -9.75 6.30 -8.74
C TYR A 26 -8.68 7.17 -8.07
N SER A 27 -9.02 8.40 -7.70
CA SER A 27 -8.14 9.28 -6.92
C SER A 27 -7.81 8.65 -5.55
N LYS A 28 -8.81 8.12 -4.85
CA LYS A 28 -8.63 7.40 -3.59
C LYS A 28 -7.78 6.15 -3.73
N ILE A 29 -7.96 5.39 -4.82
CA ILE A 29 -7.07 4.25 -5.14
C ILE A 29 -5.62 4.74 -5.31
N ALA A 30 -5.40 5.82 -6.05
CA ALA A 30 -4.07 6.40 -6.23
C ALA A 30 -3.46 6.87 -4.89
N THR A 31 -4.25 7.53 -4.03
CA THR A 31 -3.81 7.94 -2.68
C THR A 31 -3.43 6.73 -1.82
N GLY A 32 -4.22 5.66 -1.87
CA GLY A 32 -3.90 4.40 -1.19
C GLY A 32 -2.61 3.77 -1.72
N GLY A 33 -2.42 3.74 -3.04
CA GLY A 33 -1.19 3.28 -3.69
C GLY A 33 0.04 4.10 -3.29
N PHE A 34 -0.10 5.42 -3.18
CA PHE A 34 0.98 6.29 -2.71
C PHE A 34 1.35 6.03 -1.25
N GLY A 35 0.37 5.87 -0.36
CA GLY A 35 0.60 5.52 1.04
C GLY A 35 1.30 4.15 1.20
N LEU A 36 0.90 3.18 0.38
CA LEU A 36 1.55 1.88 0.28
C LEU A 36 3.01 2.02 -0.17
N TRP A 37 3.27 2.81 -1.22
CA TRP A 37 4.62 3.02 -1.74
C TRP A 37 5.56 3.65 -0.71
N ILE A 38 5.11 4.70 0.00
CA ILE A 38 5.89 5.32 1.10
C ILE A 38 6.21 4.27 2.16
N SER A 39 5.21 3.50 2.58
CA SER A 39 5.38 2.46 3.61
C SER A 39 6.39 1.41 3.16
N ALA A 40 6.33 0.99 1.89
CA ALA A 40 7.27 0.05 1.30
C ALA A 40 8.71 0.60 1.30
N VAL A 41 8.93 1.84 0.88
CA VAL A 41 10.28 2.46 0.90
C VAL A 41 10.88 2.47 2.31
N ILE A 42 10.08 2.77 3.33
CA ILE A 42 10.57 2.77 4.70
C ILE A 42 10.87 1.34 5.18
N VAL A 43 9.99 0.37 4.89
CA VAL A 43 10.22 -1.05 5.20
C VAL A 43 11.49 -1.58 4.52
N LEU A 44 11.77 -1.16 3.28
CA LEU A 44 13.00 -1.50 2.56
C LEU A 44 14.24 -1.03 3.33
N GLY A 45 14.26 0.24 3.75
CA GLY A 45 15.37 0.81 4.52
C GLY A 45 15.53 0.15 5.89
N LEU A 46 14.43 -0.07 6.62
CA LEU A 46 14.47 -0.73 7.93
C LEU A 46 14.93 -2.18 7.82
N SER A 47 14.47 -2.92 6.81
CA SER A 47 14.89 -4.30 6.57
C SER A 47 16.38 -4.40 6.24
N ALA A 48 16.91 -3.51 5.39
CA ALA A 48 18.35 -3.41 5.15
C ALA A 48 19.13 -3.10 6.45
N GLY A 49 18.59 -2.20 7.28
CA GLY A 49 19.12 -1.88 8.61
C GLY A 49 19.16 -3.08 9.56
N ILE A 50 18.15 -3.95 9.52
CA ILE A 50 18.11 -5.19 10.32
C ILE A 50 19.14 -6.20 9.79
N ILE A 51 19.20 -6.41 8.48
CA ILE A 51 20.13 -7.37 7.85
C ILE A 51 21.59 -7.01 8.14
N SER A 52 21.94 -5.72 8.08
CA SER A 52 23.31 -5.25 8.36
C SER A 52 23.75 -5.46 9.81
N LYS A 53 22.81 -5.51 10.76
CA LYS A 53 23.09 -5.62 12.20
C LYS A 53 22.79 -6.99 12.82
N THR A 54 22.12 -7.88 12.08
CA THR A 54 21.66 -9.17 12.61
C THR A 54 22.53 -10.31 12.09
N PRO A 55 23.08 -11.18 12.98
CA PRO A 55 23.77 -12.39 12.54
C PRO A 55 22.79 -13.34 11.82
N PRO A 56 23.30 -14.35 11.08
CA PRO A 56 22.45 -15.36 10.45
C PRO A 56 21.47 -15.96 11.45
N SER A 57 20.17 -15.70 11.26
CA SER A 57 19.08 -16.07 12.17
C SER A 57 17.74 -15.97 11.44
N ALA A 58 16.68 -16.54 12.01
CA ALA A 58 15.32 -16.44 11.46
C ALA A 58 14.88 -14.98 11.23
N LEU A 59 15.31 -14.05 12.09
CA LEU A 59 15.04 -12.61 11.93
C LEU A 59 15.71 -12.05 10.67
N ARG A 60 16.93 -12.49 10.34
CA ARG A 60 17.61 -12.06 9.11
C ARG A 60 16.87 -12.56 7.88
N SER A 61 16.36 -13.79 7.90
CA SER A 61 15.54 -14.33 6.80
C SER A 61 14.21 -13.58 6.64
N ALA A 62 13.51 -13.28 7.74
CA ALA A 62 12.27 -12.49 7.71
C ALA A 62 12.51 -11.06 7.20
N ALA A 63 13.61 -10.43 7.63
CA ALA A 63 14.02 -9.11 7.13
C ALA A 63 14.39 -9.15 5.64
N SER A 64 15.08 -10.20 5.16
CA SER A 64 15.37 -10.37 3.73
C SER A 64 14.10 -10.53 2.90
N TYR A 65 13.10 -11.28 3.40
CA TYR A 65 11.81 -11.39 2.75
C TYR A 65 11.10 -10.02 2.68
N ASN A 66 11.05 -9.28 3.79
CA ASN A 66 10.46 -7.93 3.82
C ASN A 66 11.19 -6.97 2.88
N LEU A 67 12.52 -7.05 2.78
CA LEU A 67 13.31 -6.27 1.82
C LEU A 67 12.93 -6.61 0.38
N ALA A 68 12.78 -7.89 0.04
CA ALA A 68 12.39 -8.33 -1.30
C ALA A 68 10.96 -7.89 -1.66
N VAL A 69 10.00 -8.06 -0.74
CA VAL A 69 8.61 -7.59 -0.91
C VAL A 69 8.57 -6.08 -1.12
N ALA A 70 9.28 -5.31 -0.29
CA ALA A 70 9.31 -3.87 -0.39
C ALA A 70 9.99 -3.37 -1.69
N ALA A 71 11.05 -4.05 -2.12
CA ALA A 71 11.73 -3.74 -3.38
C ALA A 71 10.82 -4.04 -4.59
N LEU A 72 10.09 -5.15 -4.56
CA LEU A 72 9.14 -5.48 -5.61
C LEU A 72 7.98 -4.47 -5.65
N GLU A 73 7.45 -4.08 -4.49
CA GLU A 73 6.39 -3.07 -4.39
C GLU A 73 6.83 -1.72 -4.95
N PHE A 74 8.10 -1.33 -4.75
CA PHE A 74 8.66 -0.10 -5.33
C PHE A 74 8.53 -0.07 -6.86
N PHE A 75 8.79 -1.20 -7.54
CA PHE A 75 8.64 -1.30 -8.99
C PHE A 75 7.18 -1.45 -9.43
N LEU A 76 6.35 -2.16 -8.66
CA LEU A 76 4.94 -2.39 -8.98
C LEU A 76 4.08 -1.12 -8.81
N ALA A 77 4.42 -0.24 -7.89
CA ALA A 77 3.70 1.01 -7.67
C ALA A 77 3.63 1.89 -8.93
N LEU A 78 4.68 1.88 -9.75
CA LEU A 78 4.74 2.61 -11.02
C LEU A 78 3.85 2.00 -12.12
N SER A 79 3.43 0.75 -11.97
CA SER A 79 2.62 0.01 -12.94
C SER A 79 1.11 0.06 -12.67
N SER A 80 0.68 0.70 -11.58
CA SER A 80 -0.73 0.79 -11.20
C SER A 80 -1.47 1.82 -12.05
N ILE A 81 -1.98 1.38 -13.20
CA ILE A 81 -2.81 2.21 -14.09
C ILE A 81 -4.17 2.47 -13.41
N THR A 82 -4.36 3.70 -12.93
CA THR A 82 -5.59 4.18 -12.27
C THR A 82 -6.59 4.78 -13.26
N LYS A 83 -6.96 4.03 -14.30
CA LYS A 83 -7.93 4.49 -15.30
C LYS A 83 -8.99 3.42 -15.58
N PRO A 84 -10.25 3.81 -15.87
CA PRO A 84 -11.25 2.86 -16.36
C PRO A 84 -10.81 2.18 -17.65
N VAL A 85 -11.20 0.91 -17.86
CA VAL A 85 -10.86 0.15 -19.07
C VAL A 85 -11.53 0.73 -20.33
N SER A 86 -12.69 1.37 -20.18
CA SER A 86 -13.47 1.91 -21.30
C SER A 86 -14.35 3.07 -20.84
N PRO A 87 -14.67 4.03 -21.73
CA PRO A 87 -15.62 5.11 -21.44
C PRO A 87 -17.04 4.63 -21.05
N THR A 88 -17.36 3.35 -21.25
CA THR A 88 -18.65 2.76 -20.86
C THR A 88 -18.55 1.78 -19.70
N LYS A 89 -17.33 1.47 -19.22
CA LYS A 89 -17.11 0.51 -18.13
C LYS A 89 -16.22 1.13 -17.05
N ALA A 90 -16.80 1.36 -15.87
CA ALA A 90 -16.11 1.87 -14.67
C ALA A 90 -15.05 0.93 -14.09
N ARG A 91 -14.90 -0.29 -14.64
CA ARG A 91 -14.01 -1.32 -14.08
C ARG A 91 -12.55 -0.97 -14.28
N SER A 92 -11.75 -1.24 -13.25
CA SER A 92 -10.29 -1.16 -13.33
C SER A 92 -9.70 -2.27 -14.22
N PRO A 93 -8.49 -2.06 -14.77
CA PRO A 93 -7.83 -3.04 -15.62
C PRO A 93 -7.55 -4.33 -14.85
N ALA A 94 -7.70 -5.49 -15.51
CA ALA A 94 -7.41 -6.80 -14.90
C ALA A 94 -5.99 -6.90 -14.34
N ARG A 95 -5.02 -6.26 -15.01
CA ARG A 95 -3.63 -6.16 -14.54
C ARG A 95 -3.51 -5.53 -13.16
N PHE A 96 -4.26 -4.45 -12.90
CA PHE A 96 -4.27 -3.79 -11.58
C PHE A 96 -4.81 -4.72 -10.50
N ILE A 97 -5.90 -5.45 -10.80
CA ILE A 97 -6.50 -6.41 -9.85
C ILE A 97 -5.53 -7.55 -9.52
N ILE A 98 -4.83 -8.07 -10.53
CA ILE A 98 -3.81 -9.12 -10.36
C ILE A 98 -2.67 -8.61 -9.48
N ILE A 99 -2.11 -7.44 -9.78
CA ILE A 99 -1.04 -6.82 -8.99
C ILE A 99 -1.51 -6.62 -7.54
N LEU A 100 -2.70 -6.06 -7.33
CA LEU A 100 -3.25 -5.81 -6.01
C LEU A 100 -3.42 -7.12 -5.21
N ALA A 101 -3.86 -8.21 -5.85
CA ALA A 101 -3.95 -9.54 -5.21
C ALA A 101 -2.57 -10.07 -4.79
N PHE A 102 -1.57 -9.98 -5.65
CA PHE A 102 -0.19 -10.38 -5.30
C PHE A 102 0.37 -9.53 -4.16
N THR A 103 0.24 -8.22 -4.24
CA THR A 103 0.63 -7.27 -3.18
C THR A 103 -0.06 -7.61 -1.85
N THR A 104 -1.35 -7.99 -1.88
CA THR A 104 -2.08 -8.42 -0.67
C THR A 104 -1.44 -9.65 -0.03
N MET A 105 -1.14 -10.68 -0.82
CA MET A 105 -0.50 -11.90 -0.31
C MET A 105 0.90 -11.63 0.24
N MET A 106 1.70 -10.81 -0.47
CA MET A 106 3.06 -10.48 -0.05
C MET A 106 3.07 -9.72 1.28
N TRP A 107 2.31 -8.63 1.39
CA TRP A 107 2.26 -7.86 2.63
C TRP A 107 1.58 -8.64 3.75
N GLY A 108 0.56 -9.43 3.43
CA GLY A 108 -0.11 -10.34 4.37
C GLY A 108 0.83 -11.36 5.01
N ALA A 109 1.90 -11.77 4.30
CA ALA A 109 2.94 -12.63 4.86
C ALA A 109 4.12 -11.86 5.48
N ALA A 110 4.44 -10.66 4.96
CA ALA A 110 5.63 -9.91 5.35
C ALA A 110 5.59 -9.42 6.81
N PHE A 111 4.50 -8.77 7.22
CA PHE A 111 4.43 -8.20 8.57
C PHE A 111 4.32 -9.27 9.69
N PRO A 112 3.55 -10.38 9.54
CA PRO A 112 3.49 -11.40 10.58
C PRO A 112 4.84 -12.08 10.80
N LEU A 113 5.61 -12.33 9.73
CA LEU A 113 6.94 -12.91 9.84
C LEU A 113 7.87 -12.07 10.72
N MET A 114 7.76 -10.74 10.67
CA MET A 114 8.54 -9.84 11.53
C MET A 114 8.11 -9.93 13.00
N PHE A 115 6.81 -10.03 13.29
CA PHE A 115 6.32 -10.21 14.67
C PHE A 115 6.70 -11.58 15.25
N VAL A 116 6.56 -12.65 14.48
CA VAL A 116 6.87 -14.02 14.93
C VAL A 116 8.37 -14.19 15.19
N THR A 117 9.21 -13.78 14.25
CA THR A 117 10.67 -13.96 14.39
C THR A 117 11.31 -13.05 15.44
N ARG A 118 10.61 -12.00 15.88
CA ARG A 118 11.01 -11.19 17.02
C ARG A 118 10.96 -11.96 18.34
N SER A 119 10.00 -12.88 18.51
CA SER A 119 9.70 -13.54 19.79
C SER A 119 10.82 -14.46 20.28
N ASN A 120 11.65 -15.01 19.38
CA ASN A 120 12.65 -16.03 19.73
C ASN A 120 14.00 -15.47 20.21
N ARG A 121 14.06 -14.18 20.60
CA ARG A 121 15.33 -13.53 20.97
C ARG A 121 15.76 -13.70 22.42
N GLU A 122 14.93 -14.31 23.27
CA GLU A 122 15.33 -14.63 24.66
C GLU A 122 16.38 -15.75 24.75
N THR A 123 16.61 -16.50 23.67
CA THR A 123 17.55 -17.65 23.65
C THR A 123 19.02 -17.27 23.42
N TYR A 124 19.36 -15.98 23.24
CA TYR A 124 20.75 -15.50 23.05
C TYR A 124 21.43 -15.04 24.36
N LYS A 125 21.06 -15.60 25.51
CA LYS A 125 21.67 -15.27 26.81
C LYS A 125 22.77 -16.22 27.29
N VAL A 126 23.29 -17.12 26.44
CA VAL A 126 24.33 -18.07 26.87
C VAL A 126 25.48 -18.16 25.88
N ILE A 127 26.21 -17.06 25.63
CA ILE A 127 27.60 -17.16 25.15
C ILE A 127 28.47 -16.09 25.81
N ASN A 128 29.27 -16.54 26.79
CA ASN A 128 30.44 -15.92 27.43
C ASN A 128 30.24 -14.76 28.43
N LEU A 129 30.32 -15.12 29.72
CA LEU A 129 30.35 -14.24 30.90
C LEU A 129 31.66 -13.44 31.07
N ASP A 130 32.67 -13.66 30.22
CA ASP A 130 34.06 -13.19 30.43
C ASP A 130 34.42 -11.86 29.73
N LYS A 131 33.46 -11.18 29.10
CA LYS A 131 33.70 -9.89 28.41
C LYS A 131 32.78 -8.78 28.93
N ARG A 132 32.87 -8.47 30.23
CA ARG A 132 32.00 -7.47 30.90
C ARG A 132 32.15 -6.03 30.38
N VAL A 133 33.21 -5.70 29.64
CA VAL A 133 33.40 -4.35 29.07
C VAL A 133 32.60 -4.13 27.76
N LEU A 134 32.17 -5.20 27.07
CA LEU A 134 31.40 -5.09 25.80
C LEU A 134 29.86 -5.13 26.01
N VAL A 135 29.39 -5.33 27.24
CA VAL A 135 27.96 -5.53 27.55
C VAL A 135 27.16 -4.21 27.51
N SER A 136 27.80 -3.06 27.78
CA SER A 136 27.14 -1.76 27.71
C SER A 136 26.89 -1.28 26.27
N PHE A 137 27.73 -1.68 25.31
CA PHE A 137 27.49 -1.40 23.89
C PHE A 137 26.48 -2.38 23.27
N GLY A 138 26.54 -3.66 23.66
CA GLY A 138 25.62 -4.69 23.17
C GLY A 138 24.16 -4.47 23.57
N THR A 139 23.90 -3.99 24.78
CA THR A 139 22.54 -3.71 25.28
C THR A 139 21.84 -2.58 24.51
N GLY A 140 22.56 -1.50 24.19
CA GLY A 140 22.04 -0.41 23.35
C GLY A 140 21.71 -0.87 21.92
N VAL A 141 22.59 -1.66 21.30
CA VAL A 141 22.37 -2.19 19.94
C VAL A 141 21.20 -3.17 19.89
N VAL A 142 21.02 -4.02 20.92
CA VAL A 142 19.88 -4.95 21.00
C VAL A 142 18.56 -4.19 21.15
N GLY A 143 18.51 -3.15 21.98
CA GLY A 143 17.32 -2.30 22.12
C GLY A 143 16.96 -1.55 20.84
N ILE A 144 17.95 -0.95 20.18
CA ILE A 144 17.77 -0.28 18.88
C ILE A 144 17.24 -1.27 17.83
N LEU A 145 17.81 -2.48 17.76
CA LEU A 145 17.42 -3.47 16.77
C LEU A 145 16.01 -4.03 17.02
N GLN A 146 15.61 -4.18 18.29
CA GLN A 146 14.22 -4.52 18.63
C GLN A 146 13.26 -3.42 18.19
N ASN A 147 13.58 -2.15 18.47
CA ASN A 147 12.73 -1.01 18.06
C ASN A 147 12.60 -0.92 16.53
N ILE A 148 13.70 -1.12 15.79
CA ILE A 148 13.69 -1.15 14.32
C ILE A 148 12.85 -2.32 13.80
N THR A 149 12.93 -3.49 14.44
CA THR A 149 12.13 -4.67 14.05
C THR A 149 10.64 -4.42 14.22
N ILE A 150 10.23 -3.80 15.33
CA ILE A 150 8.83 -3.40 15.57
C ILE A 150 8.39 -2.38 14.55
N ALA A 151 9.19 -1.33 14.34
CA ALA A 151 8.86 -0.29 13.38
C ALA A 151 8.67 -0.87 11.98
N CYS A 152 9.54 -1.81 11.57
CA CYS A 152 9.42 -2.53 10.30
C CYS A 152 8.11 -3.32 10.22
N ALA A 153 7.77 -4.07 11.27
CA ALA A 153 6.52 -4.83 11.33
C ALA A 153 5.27 -3.92 11.27
N CYS A 154 5.24 -2.85 12.07
CA CYS A 154 4.13 -1.90 12.09
C CYS A 154 3.96 -1.18 10.75
N LEU A 155 5.05 -0.82 10.07
CA LEU A 155 4.96 -0.23 8.73
C LEU A 155 4.50 -1.26 7.68
N GLY A 156 4.85 -2.53 7.83
CA GLY A 156 4.26 -3.61 7.04
C GLY A 156 2.75 -3.75 7.26
N VAL A 157 2.26 -3.54 8.49
CA VAL A 157 0.81 -3.46 8.77
C VAL A 157 0.20 -2.24 8.09
N SER A 158 0.83 -1.07 8.17
CA SER A 158 0.36 0.14 7.48
C SER A 158 0.26 -0.07 5.97
N ALA A 159 1.28 -0.67 5.36
CA ALA A 159 1.26 -1.07 3.96
C ALA A 159 0.06 -1.97 3.65
N PHE A 160 -0.17 -3.00 4.46
CA PHE A 160 -1.31 -3.89 4.31
C PHE A 160 -2.68 -3.17 4.43
N ILE A 161 -2.81 -2.21 5.34
CA ILE A 161 -4.03 -1.38 5.47
C ILE A 161 -4.29 -0.58 4.20
N PHE A 162 -3.25 0.01 3.59
CA PHE A 162 -3.40 0.73 2.32
C PHE A 162 -3.82 -0.18 1.16
N VAL A 163 -3.37 -1.45 1.17
CA VAL A 163 -3.82 -2.47 0.20
C VAL A 163 -5.30 -2.78 0.39
N LEU A 164 -5.74 -2.99 1.63
CA LEU A 164 -7.16 -3.21 1.95
C LEU A 164 -8.03 -2.00 1.58
N TYR A 165 -7.53 -0.79 1.78
CA TYR A 165 -8.22 0.43 1.38
C TYR A 165 -8.40 0.52 -0.15
N GLN A 166 -7.38 0.12 -0.93
CA GLN A 166 -7.49 0.02 -2.38
C GLN A 166 -8.51 -1.05 -2.80
N TRP A 167 -8.54 -2.20 -2.13
CA TRP A 167 -9.58 -3.22 -2.35
C TRP A 167 -10.98 -2.71 -2.05
N TYR A 168 -11.16 -1.98 -0.95
CA TYR A 168 -12.44 -1.38 -0.61
C TYR A 168 -12.94 -0.43 -1.71
N CYS A 169 -12.06 0.44 -2.22
CA CYS A 169 -12.41 1.34 -3.33
C CYS A 169 -12.72 0.57 -4.62
N LEU A 170 -11.96 -0.50 -4.92
CA LEU A 170 -12.20 -1.37 -6.05
C LEU A 170 -13.56 -2.08 -5.94
N CYS A 171 -13.92 -2.61 -4.78
CA CYS A 171 -15.22 -3.22 -4.52
C CYS A 171 -16.36 -2.22 -4.74
N ARG A 172 -16.18 -0.95 -4.31
CA ARG A 172 -17.16 0.11 -4.60
C ARG A 172 -17.28 0.42 -6.09
N LEU A 173 -16.19 0.34 -6.86
CA LEU A 173 -16.25 0.45 -8.33
C LEU A 173 -16.98 -0.74 -8.98
N PHE A 174 -16.85 -1.94 -8.44
CA PHE A 174 -17.52 -3.15 -8.96
C PHE A 174 -19.02 -3.22 -8.62
N LEU A 175 -19.39 -2.82 -7.40
CA LEU A 175 -20.76 -2.91 -6.90
C LEU A 175 -21.56 -1.63 -7.13
N GLY A 176 -20.89 -0.51 -7.42
CA GLY A 176 -21.52 0.77 -7.69
C GLY A 176 -22.28 0.78 -9.01
N LYS A 177 -23.46 1.40 -9.02
CA LYS A 177 -24.18 1.76 -10.24
C LYS A 177 -23.78 3.20 -10.59
N PHE A 178 -23.07 3.37 -11.71
CA PHE A 178 -22.63 4.67 -12.21
C PHE A 178 -23.31 4.99 -13.53
N THR A 179 -23.56 6.26 -13.77
CA THR A 179 -24.09 6.74 -15.05
C THR A 179 -22.99 6.72 -16.12
N PRO A 180 -23.33 6.51 -17.40
CA PRO A 180 -22.36 6.54 -18.50
C PRO A 180 -21.54 7.84 -18.57
N GLU A 181 -22.15 8.96 -18.18
CA GLU A 181 -21.56 10.30 -18.17
C GLU A 181 -20.44 10.40 -17.12
N GLU A 182 -20.66 9.87 -15.91
CA GLU A 182 -19.66 9.82 -14.84
C GLU A 182 -18.44 8.97 -15.24
N ILE A 183 -18.68 7.84 -15.93
CA ILE A 183 -17.62 6.94 -16.40
C ILE A 183 -16.80 7.62 -17.49
N ARG A 184 -17.47 8.29 -18.44
CA ARG A 184 -16.81 8.99 -19.54
C ARG A 184 -16.00 10.18 -19.03
N GLN A 185 -16.49 10.90 -18.04
CA GLN A 185 -15.75 11.99 -17.39
C GLN A 185 -14.49 11.47 -16.69
N ALA A 186 -14.60 10.36 -15.96
CA ALA A 186 -13.44 9.73 -15.31
C ALA A 186 -12.41 9.18 -16.31
N TYR A 187 -12.87 8.59 -17.42
CA TYR A 187 -11.99 8.11 -18.50
C TYR A 187 -11.26 9.27 -19.20
N GLY A 188 -11.99 10.34 -19.53
CA GLY A 188 -11.45 11.52 -20.22
C GLY A 188 -10.48 12.36 -19.38
N ARG A 189 -10.68 12.45 -18.05
CA ARG A 189 -9.83 13.23 -17.14
C ARG A 189 -8.38 12.72 -17.08
N HIS A 190 -8.15 11.47 -17.48
CA HIS A 190 -6.84 10.86 -17.53
C HIS A 190 -6.35 10.59 -18.97
N ALA A 191 -6.97 11.14 -20.02
CA ALA A 191 -6.57 10.89 -21.42
C ALA A 191 -5.52 11.88 -21.97
N LEU A 192 -4.97 12.75 -21.13
CA LEU A 192 -3.80 13.59 -21.38
C LEU A 192 -2.58 13.01 -20.64
#